data_AF-A0A536UPX7-F1
#
_entry.id   AF-A0A536UPX7-F1
#
_cell.length_a   1.000
_cell.length_b   1.000
_cell.length_c   1.000
_cell.angle_alpha   90.00
_cell.angle_beta   90.00
_cell.angle_gamma   90.00
#
_symmetry.space_group_name_H-M   'P 1'
#
loop_
_entity.id
_entity.type
_entity.pdbx_description
1 polymer ?
#
loop_
_entity_poly.entity_id
_entity_poly.type
_entity_poly.pdbx_seq_one_letter_code
_entity_poly.pdbx_strand_id
1 'polypeptide(L)'
;SVANIIVDVRARGDAAVLEYTALFDRIKAPSVAALELGPAAFEAAFDALDAGQRDALVAAAGRIRIYHEHQRVKSWSYTEADGTRLGQQVTPLERIGMYVPGGKAAYPSSVLMNALPAQVAGVREIVMVVPTPNGAKSPMVLAAAHIAGVTRAFTIGGAQAIAALAYGTATIPAVDKIVGPGNAYVVAAKRRVF
;
A
#
# COMPACT_ATOMS: atom_id res chain seq x y z
N SER A 1 6.49 -18.72 -13.77
CA SER A 1 5.58 -19.06 -12.65
C SER A 1 5.66 -17.97 -11.58
N VAL A 2 4.75 -17.92 -10.59
CA VAL A 2 4.87 -16.96 -9.47
C VAL A 2 6.20 -17.11 -8.72
N ALA A 3 6.69 -18.34 -8.55
CA ALA A 3 7.96 -18.60 -7.89
C ALA A 3 9.14 -17.97 -8.67
N ASN A 4 9.17 -18.13 -9.99
CA ASN A 4 10.22 -17.56 -10.82
C ASN A 4 10.19 -16.02 -10.80
N ILE A 5 8.99 -15.41 -10.84
CA ILE A 5 8.84 -13.96 -10.75
C ILE A 5 9.45 -13.43 -9.43
N ILE A 6 9.19 -14.11 -8.32
CA ILE A 6 9.74 -13.74 -7.01
C ILE A 6 11.26 -13.86 -7.00
N VAL A 7 11.80 -14.98 -7.52
CA VAL A 7 13.26 -15.20 -7.62
C VAL A 7 13.92 -14.10 -8.46
N ASP A 8 13.34 -13.77 -9.59
CA ASP A 8 13.85 -12.73 -10.50
C ASP A 8 13.85 -11.35 -9.86
N VAL A 9 12.77 -10.96 -9.18
CA VAL A 9 12.71 -9.66 -8.48
C VAL A 9 13.73 -9.61 -7.35
N ARG A 10 13.92 -10.70 -6.61
CA ARG A 10 14.92 -10.76 -5.55
C ARG A 10 16.36 -10.68 -6.09
N ALA A 11 16.62 -11.27 -7.25
CA ALA A 11 17.96 -11.30 -7.85
C ALA A 11 18.30 -10.03 -8.65
N ARG A 12 17.32 -9.47 -9.37
CA ARG A 12 17.53 -8.40 -10.36
C ARG A 12 16.85 -7.07 -10.01
N GLY A 13 16.04 -7.03 -8.95
CA GLY A 13 15.40 -5.81 -8.46
C GLY A 13 14.56 -5.10 -9.53
N ASP A 14 14.81 -3.79 -9.69
CA ASP A 14 14.07 -2.91 -10.60
C ASP A 14 14.02 -3.41 -12.06
N ALA A 15 15.08 -4.09 -12.52
CA ALA A 15 15.12 -4.62 -13.88
C ALA A 15 14.03 -5.68 -14.11
N ALA A 16 13.83 -6.59 -13.15
CA ALA A 16 12.76 -7.59 -13.23
C ALA A 16 11.38 -6.94 -13.07
N VAL A 17 11.24 -5.94 -12.19
CA VAL A 17 9.98 -5.20 -12.03
C VAL A 17 9.56 -4.55 -13.35
N LEU A 18 10.47 -3.85 -14.02
CA LEU A 18 10.18 -3.21 -15.32
C LEU A 18 9.83 -4.21 -16.40
N GLU A 19 10.56 -5.33 -16.48
CA GLU A 19 10.30 -6.41 -17.43
C GLU A 19 8.88 -6.97 -17.26
N TYR A 20 8.49 -7.31 -16.02
CA TYR A 20 7.17 -7.86 -15.74
C TYR A 20 6.05 -6.83 -15.86
N THR A 21 6.30 -5.56 -15.53
CA THR A 21 5.34 -4.47 -15.80
C THR A 21 5.12 -4.25 -17.29
N ALA A 22 6.16 -4.30 -18.11
CA ALA A 22 6.03 -4.22 -19.56
C ALA A 22 5.25 -5.42 -20.13
N LEU A 23 5.50 -6.62 -19.62
CA LEU A 23 4.83 -7.85 -20.06
C LEU A 23 3.35 -7.88 -19.66
N PHE A 24 3.03 -7.61 -18.40
CA PHE A 24 1.67 -7.82 -17.87
C PHE A 24 0.78 -6.58 -17.95
N ASP A 25 1.34 -5.38 -17.74
CA ASP A 25 0.58 -4.12 -17.72
C ASP A 25 0.69 -3.36 -19.05
N ARG A 26 1.55 -3.82 -19.98
CA ARG A 26 1.83 -3.19 -21.28
C ARG A 26 2.37 -1.76 -21.16
N ILE A 27 3.11 -1.49 -20.08
CA ILE A 27 3.76 -0.20 -19.84
C ILE A 27 5.27 -0.37 -19.95
N LYS A 28 5.88 0.37 -20.88
CA LYS A 28 7.33 0.53 -20.97
C LYS A 28 7.71 1.84 -20.29
N ALA A 29 8.33 1.75 -19.12
CA ALA A 29 8.87 2.90 -18.41
C ALA A 29 10.41 2.87 -18.43
N PRO A 30 11.08 4.03 -18.43
CA PRO A 30 12.53 4.10 -18.47
C PRO A 30 13.19 3.68 -17.14
N SER A 31 12.44 3.72 -16.03
CA SER A 31 12.90 3.33 -14.69
C SER A 31 11.71 3.03 -13.78
N VAL A 32 11.93 2.36 -12.65
CA VAL A 32 10.88 2.16 -11.63
C VAL A 32 10.49 3.49 -10.98
N ALA A 33 11.42 4.44 -10.86
CA ALA A 33 11.11 5.79 -10.38
C ALA A 33 10.12 6.53 -11.28
N ALA A 34 10.11 6.28 -12.60
CA ALA A 34 9.12 6.84 -13.51
C ALA A 34 7.71 6.24 -13.34
N LEU A 35 7.58 5.14 -12.60
CA LEU A 35 6.31 4.52 -12.23
C LEU A 35 5.82 5.00 -10.85
N GLU A 36 6.58 5.86 -10.17
CA GLU A 36 6.22 6.38 -8.86
C GLU A 36 5.26 7.57 -8.96
N LEU A 37 4.31 7.63 -8.03
CA LEU A 37 3.42 8.74 -7.76
C LEU A 37 3.60 9.15 -6.30
N GLY A 38 3.79 10.45 -6.08
CA GLY A 38 3.98 11.03 -4.74
C GLY A 38 2.80 11.89 -4.28
N PRO A 39 2.90 12.50 -3.08
CA PRO A 39 1.83 13.27 -2.46
C PRO A 39 1.18 14.34 -3.35
N ALA A 40 1.99 15.07 -4.13
CA ALA A 40 1.49 16.10 -5.04
C ALA A 40 0.55 15.53 -6.14
N ALA A 41 0.82 14.32 -6.62
CA ALA A 41 -0.05 13.67 -7.60
C ALA A 41 -1.38 13.21 -6.98
N PHE A 42 -1.35 12.81 -5.71
CA PHE A 42 -2.55 12.41 -4.97
C PHE A 42 -3.44 13.62 -4.65
N GLU A 43 -2.82 14.71 -4.20
CA GLU A 43 -3.48 15.99 -3.93
C GLU A 43 -4.12 16.55 -5.19
N ALA A 44 -3.38 16.62 -6.31
CA ALA A 44 -3.94 17.06 -7.58
C ALA A 44 -5.13 16.20 -8.03
N ALA A 45 -5.11 14.89 -7.80
CA ALA A 45 -6.23 14.01 -8.10
C ALA A 45 -7.44 14.26 -7.19
N PHE A 46 -7.21 14.54 -5.90
CA PHE A 46 -8.25 14.94 -4.96
C PHE A 46 -8.86 16.29 -5.33
N ASP A 47 -8.02 17.24 -5.75
CA ASP A 47 -8.45 18.58 -6.10
C ASP A 47 -9.25 18.65 -7.40
N ALA A 48 -9.00 17.71 -8.32
CA ALA A 48 -9.74 17.58 -9.56
C ALA A 48 -11.12 16.90 -9.40
N LEU A 49 -11.45 16.34 -8.22
CA LEU A 49 -12.76 15.71 -8.00
C LEU A 49 -13.86 16.77 -7.90
N ASP A 50 -15.05 16.39 -8.37
CA ASP A 50 -16.26 17.14 -8.08
C ASP A 50 -16.57 17.13 -6.57
N ALA A 51 -17.35 18.12 -6.12
CA ALA A 51 -17.64 18.28 -4.70
C ALA A 51 -18.33 17.05 -4.09
N GLY A 52 -19.25 16.41 -4.82
CA GLY A 52 -19.96 15.23 -4.32
C GLY A 52 -19.04 14.04 -4.09
N GLN A 53 -18.12 13.78 -5.03
CA GLN A 53 -17.09 12.75 -4.88
C GLN A 53 -16.13 13.05 -3.74
N ARG A 54 -15.70 14.31 -3.62
CA ARG A 54 -14.81 14.76 -2.55
C ARG A 54 -15.44 14.56 -1.17
N ASP A 55 -16.67 15.05 -1.00
CA ASP A 55 -17.41 14.98 0.25
C ASP A 55 -17.68 13.52 0.65
N ALA A 56 -18.03 12.66 -0.32
CA ALA A 56 -18.25 11.25 -0.08
C ALA A 56 -16.97 10.55 0.42
N LEU A 57 -15.81 10.84 -0.17
CA LEU A 57 -14.53 10.28 0.27
C LEU A 57 -14.13 10.78 1.66
N VAL A 58 -14.27 12.07 1.93
CA VAL A 58 -13.95 12.67 3.24
C VAL A 58 -14.87 12.10 4.32
N ALA A 59 -16.18 11.99 4.06
CA ALA A 59 -17.14 11.42 4.99
C ALA A 59 -16.84 9.94 5.29
N ALA A 60 -16.54 9.14 4.25
CA ALA A 60 -16.15 7.75 4.44
C ALA A 60 -14.87 7.61 5.26
N ALA A 61 -13.84 8.40 4.94
CA ALA A 61 -12.57 8.39 5.64
C ALA A 61 -12.71 8.79 7.12
N GLY A 62 -13.49 9.84 7.41
CA GLY A 62 -13.75 10.29 8.77
C GLY A 62 -14.39 9.19 9.63
N ARG A 63 -15.41 8.50 9.09
CA ARG A 63 -16.06 7.39 9.79
C ARG A 63 -15.11 6.21 10.05
N ILE A 64 -14.30 5.84 9.06
CA ILE A 64 -13.32 4.76 9.20
C ILE A 64 -12.28 5.12 10.26
N ARG A 65 -11.77 6.35 10.25
CA ARG A 65 -10.77 6.84 11.21
C ARG A 65 -11.31 6.79 12.64
N ILE A 66 -12.49 7.38 12.89
CA ILE A 66 -13.13 7.38 14.21
C ILE A 66 -13.28 5.96 14.76
N TYR A 67 -13.74 5.02 13.92
CA TYR A 67 -13.90 3.64 14.35
C TYR A 67 -12.57 2.99 14.75
N HIS A 68 -11.51 3.16 13.95
CA HIS A 68 -10.21 2.55 14.26
C HIS A 68 -9.49 3.26 15.42
N GLU A 69 -9.76 4.54 15.67
CA GLU A 69 -9.25 5.25 16.85
C GLU A 69 -9.75 4.62 18.15
N HIS A 70 -11.01 4.17 18.18
CA HIS A 70 -11.57 3.42 19.31
C HIS A 70 -10.94 2.03 19.49
N GLN A 71 -10.40 1.43 18.42
CA GLN A 71 -9.74 0.11 18.47
C GLN A 71 -8.25 0.17 18.80
N ARG A 72 -7.68 1.38 18.89
CA ARG A 72 -6.24 1.55 19.09
C ARG A 72 -5.79 1.00 20.45
N VAL A 73 -4.92 -0.02 20.41
CA VAL A 73 -4.33 -0.62 21.61
C VAL A 73 -3.28 0.32 22.20
N LYS A 74 -3.35 0.56 23.52
CA LYS A 74 -2.38 1.38 24.25
C LYS A 74 -1.36 0.50 24.98
N SER A 75 -0.12 0.96 25.03
CA SER A 75 0.88 0.39 25.93
C SER A 75 0.46 0.58 27.40
N TRP A 76 0.81 -0.37 28.25
CA TRP A 76 0.48 -0.33 29.68
C TRP A 76 1.59 -1.00 30.50
N SER A 77 1.68 -0.66 31.78
CA SER A 77 2.55 -1.33 32.75
C SER A 77 1.99 -1.21 34.15
N TYR A 78 2.30 -2.17 35.03
CA TYR A 78 1.96 -2.19 36.44
C TYR A 78 3.12 -2.73 37.27
N THR A 79 3.07 -2.50 38.58
CA THR A 79 4.06 -3.00 39.54
C THR A 79 3.37 -3.91 40.53
N GLU A 80 3.94 -5.09 40.75
CA GLU A 80 3.45 -6.09 41.70
C GLU A 80 3.89 -5.76 43.14
N ALA A 81 3.31 -6.45 44.12
CA ALA A 81 3.56 -6.18 45.54
C ALA A 81 5.03 -6.43 45.95
N ASP A 82 5.75 -7.26 45.22
CA ASP A 82 7.17 -7.55 45.41
C ASP A 82 8.12 -6.55 44.73
N GLY A 83 7.57 -5.54 44.04
CA GLY A 83 8.32 -4.53 43.29
C GLY A 83 8.59 -4.90 41.82
N THR A 84 8.19 -6.08 41.36
CA THR A 84 8.34 -6.50 39.96
C THR A 84 7.48 -5.63 39.04
N ARG A 85 8.05 -5.15 37.93
CA ARG A 85 7.32 -4.34 36.93
C ARG A 85 7.03 -5.17 35.68
N LEU A 86 5.75 -5.29 35.32
CA LEU A 86 5.26 -5.99 34.15
C LEU A 86 4.46 -5.06 33.24
N GLY A 87 4.30 -5.40 31.96
CA GLY A 87 3.55 -4.58 31.03
C GLY A 87 3.59 -5.07 29.58
N GLN A 88 2.95 -4.30 28.71
CA GLN A 88 2.92 -4.51 27.28
C GLN A 88 3.29 -3.21 26.57
N GLN A 89 4.29 -3.29 25.69
CA GLN A 89 4.64 -2.22 24.78
C GLN A 89 4.03 -2.50 23.39
N VAL A 90 3.21 -1.58 22.90
CA VAL A 90 2.60 -1.64 21.57
C VAL A 90 3.29 -0.62 20.67
N THR A 91 3.86 -1.10 19.57
CA THR A 91 4.53 -0.26 18.56
C THR A 91 3.92 -0.53 17.17
N PRO A 92 3.70 0.52 16.35
CA PRO A 92 3.29 0.32 14.97
C PRO A 92 4.43 -0.32 14.15
N LEU A 93 4.06 -0.91 13.02
CA LEU A 93 5.01 -1.25 11.97
C LEU A 93 5.65 0.04 11.43
N GLU A 94 6.90 -0.05 10.96
CA GLU A 94 7.57 1.10 10.38
C GLU A 94 7.01 1.42 9.01
N ARG A 95 6.83 0.37 8.19
CA ARG A 95 6.34 0.47 6.82
C ARG A 95 5.35 -0.63 6.48
N ILE A 96 4.24 -0.26 5.84
CA ILE A 96 3.32 -1.22 5.23
C ILE A 96 3.28 -1.07 3.71
N GLY A 97 3.09 -2.19 3.04
CA GLY A 97 2.74 -2.24 1.63
C GLY A 97 1.26 -2.55 1.46
N MET A 98 0.59 -1.88 0.54
CA MET A 98 -0.80 -2.17 0.19
C MET A 98 -0.92 -2.44 -1.30
N TYR A 99 -1.55 -3.56 -1.65
CA TYR A 99 -1.90 -3.87 -3.02
C TYR A 99 -3.32 -3.38 -3.31
N VAL A 100 -3.47 -2.56 -4.34
CA VAL A 100 -4.78 -2.10 -4.83
C VAL A 100 -4.98 -2.62 -6.25
N PRO A 101 -6.07 -3.36 -6.54
CA PRO A 101 -6.36 -3.79 -7.90
C PRO A 101 -6.50 -2.61 -8.88
N GLY A 102 -6.00 -2.80 -10.10
CA GLY A 102 -6.12 -1.81 -11.18
C GLY A 102 -7.36 -1.98 -12.04
N GLY A 103 -7.54 -1.06 -12.99
CA GLY A 103 -8.61 -1.10 -14.00
C GLY A 103 -10.01 -0.97 -13.41
N LYS A 104 -10.96 -1.81 -13.86
CA LYS A 104 -12.37 -1.76 -13.43
C LYS A 104 -12.60 -2.16 -11.96
N ALA A 105 -11.61 -2.76 -11.31
CA ALA A 105 -11.66 -3.16 -9.90
C ALA A 105 -10.95 -2.16 -8.97
N ALA A 106 -10.62 -0.97 -9.47
CA ALA A 106 -9.94 0.08 -8.72
C ALA A 106 -10.93 0.82 -7.80
N TYR A 107 -11.10 0.32 -6.57
CA TYR A 107 -12.03 0.88 -5.61
C TYR A 107 -11.34 1.81 -4.59
N PRO A 108 -11.77 3.07 -4.46
CA PRO A 108 -11.21 3.98 -3.44
C PRO A 108 -11.46 3.47 -2.02
N SER A 109 -12.57 2.74 -1.78
CA SER A 109 -12.88 2.15 -0.48
C SER A 109 -11.82 1.15 -0.02
N SER A 110 -11.20 0.39 -0.93
CA SER A 110 -10.11 -0.54 -0.59
C SER A 110 -8.86 0.20 -0.13
N VAL A 111 -8.59 1.39 -0.69
CA VAL A 111 -7.50 2.24 -0.23
C VAL A 111 -7.78 2.73 1.18
N LEU A 112 -8.94 3.35 1.40
CA LEU A 112 -9.34 3.89 2.71
C LEU A 112 -9.30 2.80 3.81
N MET A 113 -9.89 1.63 3.55
CA MET A 113 -9.98 0.53 4.52
C MET A 113 -8.64 -0.14 4.85
N ASN A 114 -7.62 -0.01 4.01
CA ASN A 114 -6.29 -0.57 4.30
C ASN A 114 -5.34 0.48 4.88
N ALA A 115 -5.37 1.72 4.38
CA ALA A 115 -4.43 2.78 4.77
C ALA A 115 -4.83 3.52 6.05
N LEU A 116 -6.12 3.82 6.26
CA LEU A 116 -6.55 4.55 7.47
C LEU A 116 -6.27 3.80 8.78
N PRO A 117 -6.48 2.47 8.89
CA PRO A 117 -6.11 1.74 10.11
C PRO A 117 -4.61 1.79 10.38
N ALA A 118 -3.77 1.74 9.33
CA ALA A 118 -2.32 1.86 9.45
C ALA A 118 -1.90 3.26 9.91
N GLN A 119 -2.53 4.30 9.36
CA GLN A 119 -2.33 5.68 9.80
C GLN A 119 -2.71 5.85 11.28
N VAL A 120 -3.87 5.34 11.70
CA VAL A 120 -4.33 5.40 13.09
C VAL A 120 -3.42 4.62 14.05
N ALA A 121 -2.87 3.49 13.59
CA ALA A 121 -1.89 2.74 14.37
C ALA A 121 -0.57 3.50 14.56
N GLY A 122 -0.24 4.44 13.66
CA GLY A 122 0.98 5.25 13.69
C GLY A 122 2.07 4.76 12.73
N VAL A 123 1.71 4.01 11.69
CA VAL A 123 2.66 3.61 10.64
C VAL A 123 3.18 4.86 9.92
N ARG A 124 4.51 4.96 9.75
CA ARG A 124 5.17 6.14 9.20
C ARG A 124 5.18 6.15 7.67
N GLU A 125 5.32 4.98 7.05
CA GLU A 125 5.39 4.87 5.60
C GLU A 125 4.37 3.85 5.06
N ILE A 126 3.47 4.33 4.21
CA ILE A 126 2.45 3.51 3.54
C ILE A 126 2.76 3.52 2.05
N VAL A 127 3.20 2.37 1.54
CA VAL A 127 3.57 2.18 0.13
C VAL A 127 2.45 1.46 -0.60
N MET A 128 1.83 2.14 -1.56
CA MET A 128 0.80 1.57 -2.40
C MET A 128 1.39 1.00 -3.70
N VAL A 129 0.91 -0.15 -4.13
CA VAL A 129 1.13 -0.66 -5.49
C VAL A 129 -0.22 -0.83 -6.18
N VAL A 130 -0.35 -0.27 -7.38
CA VAL A 130 -1.58 -0.30 -8.16
C VAL A 130 -1.23 -0.43 -9.64
N PRO A 131 -1.55 -1.56 -10.32
CA PRO A 131 -1.28 -1.66 -11.75
C PRO A 131 -2.16 -0.68 -12.50
N THR A 132 -1.61 -0.05 -13.54
CA THR A 132 -2.35 0.85 -14.44
C THR A 132 -2.29 0.32 -15.87
N PRO A 133 -2.98 -0.79 -16.20
CA PRO A 133 -2.86 -1.39 -17.53
C PRO A 133 -3.15 -0.37 -18.63
N ASN A 134 -2.26 -0.27 -19.62
CA ASN A 134 -2.30 0.76 -20.68
C ASN A 134 -2.23 2.22 -20.18
N GLY A 135 -1.71 2.46 -18.98
CA GLY A 135 -1.55 3.79 -18.38
C GLY A 135 -2.79 4.36 -17.69
N ALA A 136 -3.90 3.62 -17.62
CA ALA A 136 -5.15 4.12 -17.04
C ALA A 136 -5.05 4.22 -15.50
N LYS A 137 -5.08 5.45 -14.99
CA LYS A 137 -5.09 5.78 -13.55
C LYS A 137 -6.52 6.14 -13.11
N SER A 138 -6.91 5.72 -11.91
CA SER A 138 -8.21 6.09 -11.32
C SER A 138 -8.05 7.33 -10.42
N PRO A 139 -8.66 8.48 -10.77
CA PRO A 139 -8.59 9.69 -9.94
C PRO A 139 -9.11 9.46 -8.53
N MET A 140 -10.21 8.71 -8.38
CA MET A 140 -10.79 8.37 -7.08
C MET A 140 -9.83 7.57 -6.19
N VAL A 141 -9.04 6.65 -6.76
CA VAL A 141 -8.05 5.88 -6.00
C VAL A 141 -6.90 6.76 -5.53
N LEU A 142 -6.41 7.66 -6.38
CA LEU A 142 -5.35 8.59 -6.01
C LEU A 142 -5.82 9.62 -4.98
N ALA A 143 -7.05 10.11 -5.12
CA ALA A 143 -7.68 10.99 -4.13
C ALA A 143 -7.88 10.30 -2.77
N ALA A 144 -8.29 9.02 -2.77
CA ALA A 144 -8.37 8.23 -1.54
C ALA A 144 -6.98 8.03 -0.90
N ALA A 145 -5.93 7.88 -1.73
CA ALA A 145 -4.56 7.78 -1.25
C ALA A 145 -4.10 9.08 -0.55
N HIS A 146 -4.49 10.24 -1.08
CA HIS A 146 -4.25 11.54 -0.43
C HIS A 146 -4.89 11.60 0.97
N ILE A 147 -6.20 11.36 1.06
CA ILE A 147 -6.95 11.43 2.33
C ILE A 147 -6.40 10.44 3.37
N ALA A 148 -6.02 9.23 2.92
CA ALA A 148 -5.55 8.17 3.80
C ALA A 148 -4.07 8.27 4.19
N GLY A 149 -3.34 9.29 3.71
CA GLY A 149 -1.94 9.51 4.05
C GLY A 149 -0.98 8.49 3.43
N VAL A 150 -1.30 7.99 2.23
CA VAL A 150 -0.36 7.15 1.47
C VAL A 150 0.88 7.97 1.13
N THR A 151 2.06 7.42 1.44
CA THR A 151 3.33 8.15 1.32
C THR A 151 3.88 8.08 -0.10
N ARG A 152 3.84 6.89 -0.71
CA ARG A 152 4.36 6.60 -2.05
C ARG A 152 3.43 5.62 -2.74
N ALA A 153 3.24 5.75 -4.05
CA ALA A 153 2.55 4.74 -4.84
C ALA A 153 3.34 4.38 -6.09
N PHE A 154 3.33 3.10 -6.47
CA PHE A 154 3.96 2.63 -7.71
C PHE A 154 2.91 2.03 -8.63
N THR A 155 2.97 2.41 -9.90
CA THR A 155 2.03 1.93 -10.92
C THR A 155 2.40 0.54 -11.45
N ILE A 156 2.48 -0.43 -10.54
CA ILE A 156 2.86 -1.83 -10.77
C ILE A 156 1.86 -2.77 -10.09
N GLY A 157 1.73 -4.00 -10.58
CA GLY A 157 0.84 -5.00 -9.97
C GLY A 157 1.40 -6.43 -9.98
N GLY A 158 0.51 -7.40 -9.83
CA GLY A 158 0.85 -8.83 -9.92
C GLY A 158 1.82 -9.33 -8.86
N ALA A 159 2.46 -10.47 -9.16
CA ALA A 159 3.43 -11.11 -8.28
C ALA A 159 4.73 -10.29 -8.14
N GLN A 160 5.12 -9.55 -9.18
CA GLN A 160 6.31 -8.72 -9.17
C GLN A 160 6.20 -7.55 -8.17
N ALA A 161 5.00 -6.95 -8.04
CA ALA A 161 4.77 -5.91 -7.04
C ALA A 161 4.83 -6.45 -5.61
N ILE A 162 4.26 -7.65 -5.37
CA ILE A 162 4.35 -8.30 -4.06
C ILE A 162 5.79 -8.66 -3.71
N ALA A 163 6.57 -9.17 -4.67
CA ALA A 163 7.98 -9.46 -4.46
C ALA A 163 8.78 -8.18 -4.18
N ALA A 164 8.52 -7.09 -4.92
CA ALA A 164 9.19 -5.81 -4.72
C ALA A 164 8.90 -5.21 -3.33
N LEU A 165 7.66 -5.29 -2.86
CA LEU A 165 7.30 -4.87 -1.50
C LEU A 165 7.93 -5.77 -0.43
N ALA A 166 7.99 -7.08 -0.66
CA ALA A 166 8.51 -8.02 0.33
C ALA A 166 10.03 -7.96 0.50
N TYR A 167 10.76 -7.84 -0.61
CA TYR A 167 12.23 -7.92 -0.59
C TYR A 167 12.92 -6.58 -0.81
N GLY A 168 12.17 -5.56 -1.21
CA GLY A 168 12.73 -4.29 -1.66
C GLY A 168 13.42 -4.41 -3.01
N THR A 169 13.66 -3.25 -3.62
CA THR A 169 14.51 -3.06 -4.79
C THR A 169 15.36 -1.81 -4.57
N ALA A 170 16.11 -1.37 -5.60
CA ALA A 170 16.84 -0.10 -5.52
C ALA A 170 15.90 1.11 -5.35
N THR A 171 14.66 1.03 -5.87
CA THR A 171 13.68 2.13 -5.82
C THR A 171 12.55 1.89 -4.81
N ILE A 172 12.05 0.65 -4.70
CA ILE A 172 10.90 0.29 -3.87
C ILE A 172 11.41 -0.23 -2.53
N PRO A 173 11.03 0.38 -1.40
CA PRO A 173 11.49 -0.07 -0.10
C PRO A 173 10.80 -1.38 0.30
N ALA A 174 11.54 -2.26 0.97
CA ALA A 174 10.96 -3.43 1.62
C ALA A 174 10.02 -2.99 2.75
N VAL A 175 8.87 -3.65 2.88
CA VAL A 175 7.83 -3.34 3.86
C VAL A 175 7.71 -4.47 4.88
N ASP A 176 7.22 -4.14 6.09
CA ASP A 176 7.08 -5.13 7.17
C ASP A 176 5.84 -6.02 6.99
N LYS A 177 4.82 -5.51 6.28
CA LYS A 177 3.56 -6.23 6.05
C LYS A 177 2.89 -5.80 4.75
N ILE A 178 2.33 -6.76 4.02
CA ILE A 178 1.61 -6.52 2.77
C ILE A 178 0.12 -6.83 2.91
N VAL A 179 -0.74 -5.82 2.75
CA VAL A 179 -2.21 -5.93 2.81
C VAL A 179 -2.87 -5.71 1.44
N GLY A 180 -4.20 -5.78 1.38
CA GLY A 180 -4.98 -5.59 0.16
C GLY A 180 -5.27 -6.88 -0.63
N PRO A 181 -6.47 -7.04 -1.21
CA PRO A 181 -6.83 -8.21 -2.01
C PRO A 181 -6.21 -8.15 -3.41
N GLY A 182 -6.10 -9.29 -4.09
CA GLY A 182 -5.64 -9.34 -5.47
C GLY A 182 -6.04 -10.63 -6.17
N ASN A 183 -5.64 -10.77 -7.43
CA ASN A 183 -5.92 -11.97 -8.22
C ASN A 183 -5.10 -13.19 -7.73
N ALA A 184 -5.28 -14.34 -8.40
CA ALA A 184 -4.60 -15.59 -8.04
C ALA A 184 -3.06 -15.46 -7.96
N TYR A 185 -2.44 -14.62 -8.82
CA TYR A 185 -1.00 -14.39 -8.80
C TYR A 185 -0.56 -13.63 -7.54
N VAL A 186 -1.32 -12.60 -7.15
CA VAL A 186 -1.08 -11.82 -5.93
C VAL A 186 -1.24 -12.71 -4.70
N VAL A 187 -2.32 -13.51 -4.63
CA VAL A 187 -2.55 -14.44 -3.52
C VAL A 187 -1.44 -15.48 -3.44
N ALA A 188 -1.05 -16.07 -4.57
CA ALA A 188 0.03 -17.05 -4.63
C ALA A 188 1.40 -16.45 -4.26
N ALA A 189 1.64 -15.18 -4.57
CA ALA A 189 2.86 -14.46 -4.21
C ALA A 189 2.87 -14.14 -2.71
N LYS A 190 1.78 -13.61 -2.16
CA LYS A 190 1.64 -13.31 -0.72
C LYS A 190 1.89 -14.55 0.14
N ARG A 191 1.38 -15.72 -0.28
CA ARG A 191 1.63 -17.00 0.41
C ARG A 191 3.09 -17.45 0.40
N ARG A 192 3.91 -16.97 -0.54
CA ARG A 192 5.32 -17.35 -0.69
C ARG A 192 6.28 -16.41 0.03
N VAL A 193 5.82 -15.19 0.33
CA VAL A 193 6.60 -14.15 1.03
C VAL A 193 6.13 -13.94 2.47
N PHE A 194 5.18 -14.74 2.94
CA PHE A 194 4.69 -14.75 4.31
C PHE A 194 5.68 -15.45 5.24
#